data_AF-A0AAV2SUH9-F1
#
_entry.id   AF-A0AAV2SUH9-F1
#
_cell.length_a   1.000
_cell.length_b   1.000
_cell.length_c   1.000
_cell.angle_alpha   90.00
_cell.angle_beta   90.00
_cell.angle_gamma   90.00
#
_symmetry.space_group_name_H-M   'P 1'
#
loop_
_entity.id
_entity.type
_entity.pdbx_description
1 polymer ?
#
loop_
_entity_poly.entity_id
_entity_poly.type
_entity_poly.pdbx_seq_one_letter_code
_entity_poly.pdbx_strand_id
1 'polypeptide(L)'
;CCHMVCMGLKWLKMMFLNNKGITFKLCLKGRVVENIGRRCGGFLKQLSLRGCQSVNDTALVTFAEMCNNIEELNLNYCKNITDKTCTALSRHCPRLVRLNLDSCSQISDISLKALSDGCPLLEWINVSWCENITQNGVDALAHGCPKLTGFFGKGLKALTDPALISLATYCKNLEHINLHGCSAISDRGVIAIAENCTKIRYLCLSNCIHLTDSSLLMISQNCTQLETLEVASCSQFTDNGFQALGRACKFNTVPLNLLRIGTSVAYLAVSGSGRFASINIDNCLIT
;
A
#
# COMPACT_ATOMS: atom_id res chain seq x y z
N CYS A 1 19.49 -33.42 -2.78
CA CYS A 1 18.38 -32.46 -2.63
C CYS A 1 17.20 -32.87 -1.73
N CYS A 2 17.01 -34.13 -1.31
CA CYS A 2 15.93 -34.49 -0.36
C CYS A 2 16.34 -34.47 1.14
N HIS A 3 17.63 -34.40 1.47
CA HIS A 3 18.09 -34.41 2.87
C HIS A 3 18.02 -33.05 3.58
N MET A 4 18.08 -31.92 2.85
CA MET A 4 17.94 -30.58 3.44
C MET A 4 16.50 -30.21 3.84
N VAL A 5 15.49 -30.91 3.32
CA VAL A 5 14.09 -30.64 3.69
C VAL A 5 13.77 -31.17 5.10
N CYS A 6 14.40 -32.28 5.53
CA CYS A 6 14.15 -32.86 6.85
C CYS A 6 14.86 -32.12 8.00
N MET A 7 16.07 -31.58 7.79
CA MET A 7 16.74 -30.75 8.82
C MET A 7 16.14 -29.34 8.92
N GLY A 8 15.56 -28.80 7.84
CA GLY A 8 14.82 -27.54 7.87
C GLY A 8 13.46 -27.61 8.60
N LEU A 9 12.86 -28.79 8.75
CA LEU A 9 11.51 -28.96 9.33
C LEU A 9 11.45 -28.74 10.85
N LYS A 10 12.52 -29.03 11.61
CA LYS A 10 12.60 -28.63 13.04
C LYS A 10 12.72 -27.11 13.20
N TRP A 11 13.42 -26.46 12.27
CA TRP A 11 13.56 -25.00 12.21
C TRP A 11 12.27 -24.29 11.80
N LEU A 12 11.55 -24.80 10.80
CA LEU A 12 10.23 -24.30 10.42
C LEU A 12 9.27 -24.37 11.62
N LYS A 13 9.20 -25.51 12.33
CA LYS A 13 8.37 -25.66 13.53
C LYS A 13 8.72 -24.66 14.65
N MET A 14 10.00 -24.30 14.81
CA MET A 14 10.44 -23.26 15.75
C MET A 14 10.13 -21.83 15.27
N MET A 15 10.16 -21.55 13.97
CA MET A 15 9.69 -20.27 13.40
C MET A 15 8.17 -20.11 13.56
N PHE A 16 7.40 -21.20 13.39
CA PHE A 16 5.95 -21.23 13.62
C PHE A 16 5.56 -20.93 15.08
N LEU A 17 6.33 -21.42 16.07
CA LEU A 17 6.04 -21.17 17.49
C LEU A 17 6.36 -19.73 17.94
N ASN A 18 7.24 -19.02 17.22
CA ASN A 18 7.71 -17.69 17.60
C ASN A 18 7.02 -16.54 16.84
N ASN A 19 5.96 -16.81 16.08
CA ASN A 19 5.19 -15.78 15.37
C ASN A 19 6.04 -14.94 14.37
N LYS A 20 7.18 -15.48 13.93
CA LYS A 20 8.08 -14.81 12.97
C LYS A 20 7.74 -15.29 11.56
N GLY A 21 7.25 -14.39 10.72
CA GLY A 21 6.84 -14.69 9.35
C GLY A 21 7.92 -15.37 8.51
N ILE A 22 7.49 -16.18 7.53
CA ILE A 22 8.38 -16.95 6.67
C ILE A 22 8.52 -16.24 5.32
N THR A 23 9.76 -15.90 4.96
CA THR A 23 10.10 -15.29 3.66
C THR A 23 10.88 -16.28 2.81
N PHE A 24 10.31 -16.70 1.67
CA PHE A 24 11.02 -17.51 0.70
C PHE A 24 11.54 -16.62 -0.43
N LYS A 25 12.87 -16.61 -0.64
CA LYS A 25 13.54 -15.94 -1.78
C LYS A 25 13.86 -16.88 -2.95
N LEU A 26 13.60 -18.18 -2.81
CA LEU A 26 13.89 -19.19 -3.83
C LEU A 26 12.62 -19.59 -4.58
N CYS A 27 12.76 -19.89 -5.88
CA CYS A 27 11.69 -20.28 -6.79
C CYS A 27 10.96 -21.55 -6.30
N LEU A 28 9.91 -21.37 -5.49
CA LEU A 28 9.10 -22.46 -4.94
C LEU A 28 8.15 -22.99 -6.01
N LYS A 29 8.32 -24.25 -6.41
CA LYS A 29 7.32 -24.95 -7.25
C LYS A 29 5.96 -24.97 -6.52
N GLY A 30 4.84 -24.87 -7.26
CA GLY A 30 3.49 -24.87 -6.68
C GLY A 30 3.23 -25.99 -5.65
N ARG A 31 3.76 -27.20 -5.89
CA ARG A 31 3.68 -28.33 -4.93
C ARG A 31 4.26 -28.02 -3.54
N VAL A 32 5.23 -27.11 -3.44
CA VAL A 32 5.80 -26.70 -2.15
C VAL A 32 4.82 -25.83 -1.38
N VAL A 33 4.10 -24.93 -2.07
CA VAL A 33 3.05 -24.10 -1.48
C VAL A 33 1.91 -24.97 -0.95
N GLU A 34 1.47 -25.97 -1.74
CA GLU A 34 0.47 -26.95 -1.29
C GLU A 34 0.94 -27.73 -0.04
N ASN A 35 2.21 -28.16 -0.02
CA ASN A 35 2.77 -28.88 1.12
C ASN A 35 2.87 -28.02 2.38
N ILE A 36 3.18 -26.73 2.23
CA ILE A 36 3.14 -25.76 3.34
C ILE A 36 1.71 -25.67 3.87
N GLY A 37 0.71 -25.51 2.99
CA GLY A 37 -0.69 -25.47 3.39
C GLY A 37 -1.12 -26.71 4.17
N ARG A 38 -0.89 -27.90 3.62
CA ARG A 38 -1.28 -29.17 4.27
C ARG A 38 -0.62 -29.41 5.63
N ARG A 39 0.63 -28.96 5.82
CA ARG A 39 1.41 -29.27 7.02
C ARG A 39 1.34 -28.18 8.09
N CYS A 40 1.12 -26.94 7.67
CA CYS A 40 1.29 -25.77 8.53
C CYS A 40 0.08 -24.82 8.50
N GLY A 41 -0.92 -25.06 7.65
CA GLY A 41 -2.01 -24.12 7.40
C GLY A 41 -2.85 -23.78 8.62
N GLY A 42 -2.97 -24.71 9.58
CA GLY A 42 -3.64 -24.46 10.86
C GLY A 42 -2.98 -23.38 11.74
N PHE A 43 -1.70 -23.06 11.52
CA PHE A 43 -0.93 -22.13 12.36
C PHE A 43 -0.29 -20.98 11.59
N LEU A 44 -0.29 -21.03 10.25
CA LEU A 44 0.40 -20.05 9.43
C LEU A 44 -0.33 -18.71 9.42
N LYS A 45 0.29 -17.69 10.02
CA LYS A 45 -0.21 -16.32 10.04
C LYS A 45 0.43 -15.41 9.01
N GLN A 46 1.66 -15.69 8.58
CA GLN A 46 2.38 -14.81 7.65
C GLN A 46 3.18 -15.62 6.64
N LEU A 47 3.07 -15.27 5.36
CA LEU A 47 3.82 -15.90 4.28
C LEU A 47 4.20 -14.88 3.20
N SER A 48 5.47 -14.93 2.77
CA SER A 48 5.92 -14.25 1.56
C SER A 48 6.36 -15.24 0.48
N LEU A 49 5.75 -15.09 -0.69
CA LEU A 49 6.05 -15.79 -1.95
C LEU A 49 6.52 -14.81 -3.03
N ARG A 50 7.06 -13.65 -2.64
CA ARG A 50 7.47 -12.58 -3.54
C ARG A 50 8.32 -13.11 -4.70
N GLY A 51 7.93 -12.76 -5.93
CA GLY A 51 8.65 -13.08 -7.16
C GLY A 51 8.66 -14.56 -7.54
N CYS A 52 7.90 -15.41 -6.84
CA CYS A 52 7.82 -16.83 -7.16
C CYS A 52 7.02 -17.05 -8.45
N GLN A 53 7.72 -17.08 -9.60
CA GLN A 53 7.09 -17.20 -10.93
C GLN A 53 6.31 -18.50 -11.13
N SER A 54 6.64 -19.56 -10.39
CA SER A 54 5.91 -20.84 -10.44
C SER A 54 4.64 -20.89 -9.58
N VAL A 55 4.32 -19.83 -8.83
CA VAL A 55 3.06 -19.71 -8.09
C VAL A 55 1.97 -19.23 -9.02
N ASN A 56 0.87 -19.96 -9.06
CA ASN A 56 -0.31 -19.69 -9.89
C ASN A 56 -1.59 -19.86 -9.06
N ASP A 57 -2.75 -19.61 -9.67
CA ASP A 57 -4.04 -19.71 -9.00
C ASP A 57 -4.29 -21.09 -8.38
N THR A 58 -3.96 -22.18 -9.07
CA THR A 58 -4.18 -23.54 -8.52
C THR A 58 -3.47 -23.73 -7.19
N ALA A 59 -2.19 -23.32 -7.12
CA ALA A 59 -1.42 -23.43 -5.88
C ALA A 59 -1.97 -22.51 -4.77
N LEU A 60 -2.44 -21.31 -5.12
CA LEU A 60 -2.97 -20.37 -4.14
C LEU A 60 -4.41 -20.67 -3.69
N VAL A 61 -5.22 -21.30 -4.53
CA VAL A 61 -6.53 -21.83 -4.14
C VAL A 61 -6.35 -22.91 -3.08
N THR A 62 -5.51 -23.92 -3.36
CA THR A 62 -5.21 -24.97 -2.38
C THR A 62 -4.56 -24.40 -1.12
N PHE A 63 -3.72 -23.37 -1.25
CA PHE A 63 -3.18 -22.66 -0.08
C PHE A 63 -4.29 -22.02 0.76
N ALA A 64 -5.19 -21.24 0.15
CA ALA A 64 -6.25 -20.53 0.84
C ALA A 64 -7.19 -21.50 1.59
N GLU A 65 -7.55 -22.61 0.94
CA GLU A 65 -8.38 -23.68 1.53
C GLU A 65 -7.78 -24.30 2.80
N MET A 66 -6.45 -24.31 2.91
CA MET A 66 -5.73 -24.97 4.01
C MET A 66 -5.23 -23.98 5.08
N CYS A 67 -5.07 -22.70 4.74
CA CYS A 67 -4.42 -21.66 5.55
C CYS A 67 -5.41 -20.59 6.02
N ASN A 68 -6.45 -20.98 6.75
CA ASN A 68 -7.55 -20.09 7.16
C ASN A 68 -7.15 -19.05 8.23
N ASN A 69 -5.97 -19.22 8.85
CA ASN A 69 -5.43 -18.32 9.88
C ASN A 69 -4.42 -17.30 9.33
N ILE A 70 -4.26 -17.20 8.00
CA ILE A 70 -3.33 -16.25 7.40
C ILE A 70 -3.79 -14.81 7.67
N GLU A 71 -2.87 -13.99 8.16
CA GLU A 71 -3.03 -12.57 8.49
C GLU A 71 -2.21 -11.71 7.51
N GLU A 72 -1.03 -12.14 7.08
CA GLU A 72 -0.21 -11.40 6.11
C GLU A 72 0.24 -12.29 4.95
N LEU A 73 -0.04 -11.85 3.72
CA LEU A 73 0.36 -12.56 2.51
C LEU A 73 1.03 -11.60 1.52
N ASN A 74 2.24 -11.96 1.08
CA ASN A 74 2.99 -11.19 0.10
C ASN A 74 3.21 -11.99 -1.18
N LEU A 75 2.57 -11.55 -2.26
CA LEU A 75 2.57 -12.13 -3.60
C LEU A 75 3.18 -11.19 -4.66
N ASN A 76 3.87 -10.13 -4.24
CA ASN A 76 4.45 -9.15 -5.16
C ASN A 76 5.30 -9.83 -6.25
N TYR A 77 5.15 -9.41 -7.51
CA TYR A 77 5.79 -9.98 -8.70
C TYR A 77 5.41 -11.45 -9.04
N CYS A 78 4.36 -12.02 -8.46
CA CYS A 78 3.82 -13.31 -8.90
C CYS A 78 2.95 -13.10 -10.14
N LYS A 79 3.51 -13.22 -11.35
CA LYS A 79 2.84 -12.84 -12.60
C LYS A 79 1.75 -13.82 -13.09
N ASN A 80 1.71 -15.02 -12.53
CA ASN A 80 0.82 -16.12 -12.94
C ASN A 80 -0.43 -16.28 -12.05
N ILE A 81 -0.74 -15.29 -11.22
CA ILE A 81 -1.97 -15.25 -10.41
C ILE A 81 -2.98 -14.30 -11.05
N THR A 82 -4.27 -14.62 -10.90
CA THR A 82 -5.40 -13.82 -11.42
C THR A 82 -6.42 -13.55 -10.31
N ASP A 83 -7.56 -12.96 -10.66
CA ASP A 83 -8.66 -12.71 -9.73
C ASP A 83 -9.18 -13.97 -9.00
N LYS A 84 -8.92 -15.17 -9.56
CA LYS A 84 -9.23 -16.45 -8.90
C LYS A 84 -8.51 -16.59 -7.55
N THR A 85 -7.28 -16.11 -7.46
CA THR A 85 -6.52 -16.11 -6.19
C THR A 85 -7.24 -15.30 -5.12
N CYS A 86 -7.62 -14.06 -5.43
CA CYS A 86 -8.32 -13.18 -4.47
C CYS A 86 -9.72 -13.72 -4.12
N THR A 87 -10.40 -14.34 -5.08
CA THR A 87 -11.68 -15.04 -4.84
C THR A 87 -11.54 -16.21 -3.86
N ALA A 88 -10.44 -16.96 -3.93
CA ALA A 88 -10.18 -18.03 -2.98
C ALA A 88 -9.78 -17.50 -1.60
N LEU A 89 -8.94 -16.47 -1.54
CA LEU A 89 -8.56 -15.80 -0.29
C LEU A 89 -9.78 -15.23 0.43
N SER A 90 -10.71 -14.58 -0.29
CA SER A 90 -11.92 -14.02 0.34
C SER A 90 -12.84 -15.09 0.93
N ARG A 91 -12.91 -16.27 0.32
CA ARG A 91 -13.75 -17.38 0.80
C ARG A 91 -13.17 -18.10 2.02
N HIS A 92 -11.84 -18.19 2.11
CA HIS A 92 -11.20 -19.09 3.07
C HIS A 92 -10.32 -18.39 4.11
N CYS A 93 -9.93 -17.13 3.88
CA CYS A 93 -8.98 -16.38 4.71
C CYS A 93 -9.61 -15.09 5.30
N PRO A 94 -10.64 -15.19 6.17
CA PRO A 94 -11.33 -14.02 6.75
C PRO A 94 -10.47 -13.22 7.74
N ARG A 95 -9.32 -13.77 8.14
CA ARG A 95 -8.35 -13.14 9.07
C ARG A 95 -7.27 -12.32 8.37
N LEU A 96 -7.33 -12.16 7.05
CA LEU A 96 -6.31 -11.44 6.30
C LEU A 96 -6.31 -9.95 6.68
N VAL A 97 -5.15 -9.47 7.14
CA VAL A 97 -4.88 -8.10 7.59
C VAL A 97 -4.01 -7.35 6.58
N ARG A 98 -3.02 -8.01 5.98
CA ARG A 98 -2.10 -7.39 5.02
C ARG A 98 -1.94 -8.22 3.76
N LEU A 99 -2.13 -7.59 2.60
CA LEU A 99 -1.98 -8.26 1.30
C LEU A 99 -1.14 -7.43 0.33
N ASN A 100 -0.07 -8.01 -0.19
CA ASN A 100 0.76 -7.39 -1.21
C ASN A 100 0.59 -8.11 -2.57
N LEU A 101 -0.01 -7.41 -3.53
CA LEU A 101 -0.25 -7.82 -4.92
C LEU A 101 0.51 -6.93 -5.92
N ASP A 102 1.47 -6.12 -5.48
CA ASP A 102 2.23 -5.23 -6.35
C ASP A 102 2.77 -5.99 -7.57
N SER A 103 2.59 -5.40 -8.75
CA SER A 103 3.06 -5.92 -10.02
C SER A 103 2.42 -7.27 -10.39
N CYS A 104 1.20 -7.56 -9.94
CA CYS A 104 0.42 -8.71 -10.39
C CYS A 104 -0.57 -8.26 -11.49
N SER A 105 -0.11 -8.20 -12.73
CA SER A 105 -0.81 -7.51 -13.84
C SER A 105 -2.16 -8.09 -14.25
N GLN A 106 -2.50 -9.31 -13.80
CA GLN A 106 -3.80 -9.96 -14.08
C GLN A 106 -4.81 -9.79 -12.92
N ILE A 107 -4.50 -8.95 -11.94
CA ILE A 107 -5.41 -8.54 -10.86
C ILE A 107 -6.23 -7.34 -11.35
N SER A 108 -7.54 -7.38 -11.12
CA SER A 108 -8.50 -6.35 -11.54
C SER A 108 -9.45 -5.94 -10.40
N ASP A 109 -10.44 -5.10 -10.74
CA ASP A 109 -11.53 -4.72 -9.83
C ASP A 109 -12.28 -5.94 -9.25
N ILE A 110 -12.32 -7.08 -9.96
CA ILE A 110 -12.92 -8.33 -9.47
C ILE A 110 -12.21 -8.82 -8.21
N SER A 111 -10.88 -8.73 -8.16
CA SER A 111 -10.11 -9.07 -6.96
C SER A 111 -10.46 -8.18 -5.77
N LEU A 112 -10.53 -6.87 -5.99
CA LEU A 112 -10.83 -5.92 -4.92
C LEU A 112 -12.25 -6.11 -4.38
N LYS A 113 -13.22 -6.37 -5.27
CA LYS A 113 -14.59 -6.72 -4.89
C LYS A 113 -14.66 -8.05 -4.13
N ALA A 114 -13.91 -9.06 -4.55
CA ALA A 114 -13.87 -10.33 -3.82
C ALA A 114 -13.31 -10.13 -2.39
N LEU A 115 -12.21 -9.38 -2.26
CA LEU A 115 -11.60 -9.08 -0.97
C LEU A 115 -12.53 -8.26 -0.06
N SER A 116 -13.27 -7.29 -0.63
CA SER A 116 -14.25 -6.51 0.13
C SER A 116 -15.34 -7.38 0.76
N ASP A 117 -15.71 -8.48 0.10
CA ASP A 117 -16.81 -9.34 0.53
C ASP A 117 -16.38 -10.39 1.58
N GLY A 118 -15.09 -10.70 1.68
CA GLY A 118 -14.60 -11.81 2.52
C GLY A 118 -13.46 -11.49 3.48
N CYS A 119 -12.83 -10.32 3.38
CA CYS A 119 -11.68 -9.92 4.21
C CYS A 119 -11.95 -8.61 4.97
N PRO A 120 -12.91 -8.57 5.92
CA PRO A 120 -13.31 -7.34 6.63
C PRO A 120 -12.24 -6.81 7.60
N LEU A 121 -11.20 -7.61 7.89
CA LEU A 121 -10.08 -7.24 8.76
C LEU A 121 -8.89 -6.66 8.00
N LEU A 122 -9.00 -6.46 6.68
CA LEU A 122 -7.90 -5.95 5.89
C LEU A 122 -7.56 -4.50 6.30
N GLU A 123 -6.31 -4.30 6.71
CA GLU A 123 -5.78 -3.01 7.16
C GLU A 123 -4.78 -2.44 6.16
N TRP A 124 -4.06 -3.30 5.43
CA TRP A 124 -3.02 -2.86 4.51
C TRP A 124 -3.11 -3.61 3.19
N ILE A 125 -3.14 -2.88 2.08
CA ILE A 125 -3.13 -3.47 0.75
C ILE A 125 -2.19 -2.71 -0.19
N ASN A 126 -1.44 -3.47 -0.98
CA ASN A 126 -0.66 -2.93 -2.08
C ASN A 126 -1.06 -3.59 -3.39
N VAL A 127 -1.59 -2.78 -4.29
CA VAL A 127 -2.02 -3.15 -5.65
C VAL A 127 -1.31 -2.28 -6.71
N SER A 128 -0.14 -1.77 -6.37
CA SER A 128 0.70 -0.98 -7.29
C SER A 128 0.96 -1.76 -8.58
N TRP A 129 0.92 -1.07 -9.72
CA TRP A 129 1.15 -1.63 -11.05
C TRP A 129 0.17 -2.78 -11.44
N CYS A 130 -1.01 -2.83 -10.83
CA CYS A 130 -2.13 -3.64 -11.29
C CYS A 130 -3.05 -2.79 -12.18
N GLU A 131 -2.65 -2.57 -13.43
CA GLU A 131 -3.24 -1.58 -14.34
C GLU A 131 -4.75 -1.77 -14.64
N ASN A 132 -5.30 -2.95 -14.36
CA ASN A 132 -6.72 -3.26 -14.53
C ASN A 132 -7.59 -2.88 -13.31
N ILE A 133 -7.03 -2.19 -12.32
CA ILE A 133 -7.77 -1.64 -11.18
C ILE A 133 -8.18 -0.20 -11.48
N THR A 134 -9.45 0.08 -11.25
CA THR A 134 -10.10 1.38 -11.45
C THR A 134 -10.73 1.88 -10.15
N GLN A 135 -11.43 3.00 -10.22
CA GLN A 135 -12.22 3.51 -9.11
C GLN A 135 -13.30 2.54 -8.61
N ASN A 136 -13.84 1.67 -9.47
CA ASN A 136 -14.90 0.74 -9.07
C ASN A 136 -14.39 -0.33 -8.09
N GLY A 137 -13.19 -0.87 -8.33
CA GLY A 137 -12.57 -1.82 -7.42
C GLY A 137 -12.19 -1.17 -6.09
N VAL A 138 -11.65 0.04 -6.13
CA VAL A 138 -11.28 0.78 -4.92
C VAL A 138 -12.51 1.20 -4.11
N ASP A 139 -13.61 1.58 -4.76
CA ASP A 139 -14.89 1.86 -4.08
C ASP A 139 -15.42 0.63 -3.34
N ALA A 140 -15.48 -0.53 -4.02
CA ALA A 140 -15.88 -1.79 -3.39
C ALA A 140 -15.00 -2.14 -2.19
N LEU A 141 -13.67 -2.06 -2.36
CA LEU A 141 -12.70 -2.31 -1.31
C LEU A 141 -12.91 -1.38 -0.10
N ALA A 142 -13.04 -0.08 -0.33
CA ALA A 142 -13.23 0.90 0.73
C ALA A 142 -14.49 0.59 1.56
N HIS A 143 -15.58 0.20 0.88
CA HIS A 143 -16.84 -0.14 1.53
C HIS A 143 -16.75 -1.41 2.39
N GLY A 144 -16.09 -2.47 1.91
CA GLY A 144 -15.99 -3.75 2.62
C GLY A 144 -14.84 -3.82 3.64
N CYS A 145 -13.83 -2.95 3.53
CA CYS A 145 -12.65 -2.94 4.40
C CYS A 145 -12.49 -1.59 5.13
N PRO A 146 -13.39 -1.22 6.05
CA PRO A 146 -13.35 0.08 6.75
C PRO A 146 -12.17 0.22 7.73
N LYS A 147 -11.44 -0.88 7.99
CA LYS A 147 -10.24 -0.91 8.84
C LYS A 147 -8.95 -0.52 8.10
N LEU A 148 -9.01 -0.23 6.80
CA LEU A 148 -7.83 0.16 6.04
C LEU A 148 -7.07 1.32 6.69
N THR A 149 -5.79 1.08 6.96
CA THR A 149 -4.79 2.04 7.41
C THR A 149 -3.75 2.33 6.31
N GLY A 150 -3.55 1.40 5.37
CA GLY A 150 -2.58 1.53 4.28
C GLY A 150 -3.14 1.15 2.91
N PHE A 151 -3.10 2.09 1.96
CA PHE A 151 -3.44 1.86 0.55
C PHE A 151 -2.30 2.27 -0.37
N PHE A 152 -1.76 1.31 -1.13
CA PHE A 152 -0.64 1.52 -2.05
C PHE A 152 -1.08 1.16 -3.47
N GLY A 153 -1.28 2.17 -4.30
CA GLY A 153 -1.78 2.05 -5.67
C GLY A 153 -0.91 2.80 -6.67
N LYS A 154 0.42 2.64 -6.59
CA LYS A 154 1.36 3.31 -7.52
C LYS A 154 1.09 2.89 -8.96
N GLY A 155 1.13 3.84 -9.88
CA GLY A 155 1.03 3.61 -11.32
C GLY A 155 -0.35 3.18 -11.80
N LEU A 156 -1.40 3.30 -10.97
CA LEU A 156 -2.77 3.02 -11.37
C LEU A 156 -3.34 4.19 -12.20
N LYS A 157 -3.00 4.24 -13.48
CA LYS A 157 -3.36 5.36 -14.39
C LYS A 157 -4.86 5.57 -14.56
N ALA A 158 -5.68 4.53 -14.39
CA ALA A 158 -7.14 4.59 -14.47
C ALA A 158 -7.80 5.10 -13.17
N LEU A 159 -7.03 5.29 -12.09
CA LEU A 159 -7.54 5.73 -10.81
C LEU A 159 -7.84 7.24 -10.82
N THR A 160 -9.05 7.60 -10.44
CA THR A 160 -9.58 8.99 -10.46
C THR A 160 -10.09 9.42 -9.08
N ASP A 161 -10.45 10.70 -8.92
CA ASP A 161 -10.92 11.26 -7.65
C ASP A 161 -12.02 10.47 -6.93
N PRO A 162 -13.05 9.88 -7.59
CA PRO A 162 -14.05 9.05 -6.93
C PRO A 162 -13.45 7.95 -6.05
N ALA A 163 -12.34 7.33 -6.47
CA ALA A 163 -11.68 6.30 -5.66
C ALA A 163 -11.18 6.84 -4.32
N LEU A 164 -10.57 8.03 -4.34
CA LEU A 164 -10.05 8.70 -3.16
C LEU A 164 -11.19 9.21 -2.28
N ILE A 165 -12.28 9.67 -2.89
CA ILE A 165 -13.50 10.07 -2.15
C ILE A 165 -14.10 8.86 -1.44
N SER A 166 -14.16 7.68 -2.05
CA SER A 166 -14.65 6.46 -1.40
C SER A 166 -13.75 6.03 -0.25
N LEU A 167 -12.42 6.04 -0.44
CA LEU A 167 -11.45 5.80 0.64
C LEU A 167 -11.63 6.80 1.80
N ALA A 168 -11.74 8.09 1.49
CA ALA A 168 -12.01 9.14 2.46
C ALA A 168 -13.33 8.94 3.20
N THR A 169 -14.36 8.43 2.51
CA THR A 169 -15.70 8.24 3.05
C THR A 169 -15.74 7.08 4.05
N TYR A 170 -15.15 5.93 3.70
CA TYR A 170 -15.32 4.69 4.46
C TYR A 170 -14.13 4.32 5.35
N CYS A 171 -12.90 4.72 4.99
CA CYS A 171 -11.67 4.30 5.67
C CYS A 171 -11.06 5.44 6.51
N LYS A 172 -11.75 5.84 7.59
CA LYS A 172 -11.35 6.98 8.46
C LYS A 172 -10.03 6.78 9.22
N ASN A 173 -9.49 5.56 9.23
CA ASN A 173 -8.23 5.22 9.88
C ASN A 173 -7.03 5.20 8.93
N LEU A 174 -7.16 5.69 7.70
CA LEU A 174 -6.04 5.75 6.76
C LEU A 174 -4.86 6.56 7.33
N GLU A 175 -3.69 5.94 7.30
CA GLU A 175 -2.42 6.50 7.75
C GLU A 175 -1.42 6.59 6.61
N HIS A 176 -1.43 5.66 5.66
CA HIS A 176 -0.41 5.54 4.61
C HIS A 176 -1.06 5.42 3.24
N ILE A 177 -0.79 6.37 2.36
CA ILE A 177 -1.30 6.39 0.99
C ILE A 177 -0.14 6.59 0.01
N ASN A 178 -0.01 5.71 -0.97
CA ASN A 178 0.92 5.87 -2.08
C ASN A 178 0.19 5.85 -3.42
N LEU A 179 0.19 6.99 -4.10
CA LEU A 179 -0.47 7.23 -5.39
C LEU A 179 0.52 7.71 -6.45
N HIS A 180 1.81 7.39 -6.30
CA HIS A 180 2.83 7.83 -7.25
C HIS A 180 2.43 7.46 -8.69
N GLY A 181 2.44 8.44 -9.60
CA GLY A 181 2.13 8.23 -11.01
C GLY A 181 0.66 7.94 -11.32
N CYS A 182 -0.27 8.20 -10.40
CA CYS A 182 -1.70 8.19 -10.67
C CYS A 182 -2.13 9.51 -11.31
N SER A 183 -1.85 9.65 -12.60
CA SER A 183 -1.95 10.93 -13.33
C SER A 183 -3.38 11.48 -13.48
N ALA A 184 -4.43 10.68 -13.26
CA ALA A 184 -5.82 11.11 -13.41
C ALA A 184 -6.46 11.62 -12.09
N ILE A 185 -5.67 11.75 -11.03
CA ILE A 185 -6.09 12.32 -9.74
C ILE A 185 -5.88 13.84 -9.75
N SER A 186 -6.85 14.57 -9.21
CA SER A 186 -6.82 16.03 -9.04
C SER A 186 -6.90 16.44 -7.57
N ASP A 187 -6.86 17.75 -7.31
CA ASP A 187 -7.01 18.29 -5.96
C ASP A 187 -8.27 17.78 -5.27
N ARG A 188 -9.37 17.58 -6.00
CA ARG A 188 -10.65 17.13 -5.42
C ARG A 188 -10.52 15.82 -4.64
N GLY A 189 -9.82 14.83 -5.18
CA GLY A 189 -9.60 13.55 -4.50
C GLY A 189 -8.70 13.70 -3.27
N VAL A 190 -7.62 14.46 -3.40
CA VAL A 190 -6.64 14.66 -2.32
C VAL A 190 -7.23 15.49 -1.17
N ILE A 191 -8.04 16.51 -1.48
CA ILE A 191 -8.75 17.33 -0.50
C ILE A 191 -9.70 16.46 0.32
N ALA A 192 -10.47 15.57 -0.34
CA ALA A 192 -11.37 14.66 0.38
C ALA A 192 -10.62 13.78 1.39
N ILE A 193 -9.45 13.25 1.01
CA ILE A 193 -8.57 12.50 1.92
C ILE A 193 -8.10 13.39 3.06
N ALA A 194 -7.59 14.59 2.79
CA ALA A 194 -7.07 15.49 3.81
C ALA A 194 -8.14 15.87 4.85
N GLU A 195 -9.36 16.16 4.41
CA GLU A 195 -10.48 16.54 5.29
C GLU A 195 -10.98 15.39 6.16
N ASN A 196 -10.93 14.14 5.68
CA ASN A 196 -11.59 13.01 6.32
C ASN A 196 -10.65 12.00 6.98
N CYS A 197 -9.37 11.98 6.59
CA CYS A 197 -8.36 11.05 7.08
C CYS A 197 -7.28 11.82 7.85
N THR A 198 -7.61 12.31 9.04
CA THR A 198 -6.70 13.14 9.87
C THR A 198 -5.55 12.36 10.52
N LYS A 199 -5.48 11.04 10.30
CA LYS A 199 -4.41 10.15 10.78
C LYS A 199 -3.30 9.91 9.76
N ILE A 200 -3.34 10.59 8.61
CA ILE A 200 -2.31 10.43 7.57
C ILE A 200 -0.93 10.80 8.11
N ARG A 201 0.01 9.87 7.94
CA ARG A 201 1.43 9.94 8.30
C ARG A 201 2.33 9.87 7.07
N TYR A 202 1.97 9.05 6.08
CA TYR A 202 2.68 8.94 4.81
C TYR A 202 1.74 9.22 3.65
N LEU A 203 2.11 10.18 2.81
CA LEU A 203 1.37 10.53 1.60
C LEU A 203 2.32 10.74 0.43
N CYS A 204 2.23 9.87 -0.58
CA CYS A 204 2.96 10.04 -1.83
C CYS A 204 2.00 10.37 -2.97
N LEU A 205 2.19 11.54 -3.56
CA LEU A 205 1.46 12.13 -4.68
C LEU A 205 2.39 12.47 -5.85
N SER A 206 3.62 11.96 -5.81
CA SER A 206 4.61 12.26 -6.84
C SER A 206 4.13 11.84 -8.23
N ASN A 207 4.42 12.66 -9.23
CA ASN A 207 3.99 12.46 -10.62
C ASN A 207 2.45 12.45 -10.80
N CYS A 208 1.71 13.08 -9.88
CA CYS A 208 0.31 13.44 -10.07
C CYS A 208 0.23 14.89 -10.59
N ILE A 209 0.22 15.03 -11.92
CA ILE A 209 0.45 16.30 -12.62
C ILE A 209 -0.70 17.31 -12.55
N HIS A 210 -1.89 16.90 -12.09
CA HIS A 210 -3.09 17.74 -11.98
C HIS A 210 -3.32 18.31 -10.57
N LEU A 211 -2.34 18.19 -9.67
CA LEU A 211 -2.40 18.73 -8.33
C LEU A 211 -1.85 20.15 -8.26
N THR A 212 -2.56 21.05 -7.60
CA THR A 212 -2.18 22.46 -7.40
C THR A 212 -2.00 22.77 -5.92
N ASP A 213 -1.53 23.96 -5.59
CA ASP A 213 -1.36 24.42 -4.21
C ASP A 213 -2.60 24.24 -3.32
N SER A 214 -3.79 24.11 -3.91
CA SER A 214 -5.03 23.77 -3.21
C SER A 214 -4.93 22.49 -2.39
N SER A 215 -4.34 21.43 -2.94
CA SER A 215 -4.14 20.18 -2.20
C SER A 215 -3.10 20.34 -1.08
N LEU A 216 -2.00 21.05 -1.33
CA LEU A 216 -0.99 21.33 -0.29
C LEU A 216 -1.57 22.15 0.87
N LEU A 217 -2.40 23.14 0.57
CA LEU A 217 -3.11 23.95 1.57
C LEU A 217 -4.01 23.07 2.44
N MET A 218 -4.81 22.20 1.85
CA MET A 218 -5.72 21.33 2.61
C MET A 218 -5.00 20.26 3.42
N ILE A 219 -3.92 19.69 2.88
CA ILE A 219 -3.02 18.80 3.63
C ILE A 219 -2.43 19.54 4.84
N SER A 220 -1.94 20.76 4.64
CA SER A 220 -1.32 21.56 5.70
C SER A 220 -2.27 21.83 6.88
N GLN A 221 -3.56 22.04 6.59
CA GLN A 221 -4.57 22.38 7.58
C GLN A 221 -5.06 21.17 8.39
N ASN A 222 -5.14 19.98 7.76
CA ASN A 222 -5.84 18.84 8.36
C ASN A 222 -4.93 17.65 8.72
N CYS A 223 -3.84 17.42 7.97
CA CYS A 223 -2.95 16.27 8.16
C CYS A 223 -1.85 16.56 9.20
N THR A 224 -2.25 16.87 10.44
CA THR A 224 -1.33 17.29 11.51
C THR A 224 -0.36 16.20 12.00
N GLN A 225 -0.58 14.95 11.60
CA GLN A 225 0.27 13.79 11.92
C GLN A 225 1.22 13.39 10.78
N LEU A 226 1.31 14.20 9.72
CA LEU A 226 2.11 13.89 8.55
C LEU A 226 3.61 13.83 8.89
N GLU A 227 4.23 12.71 8.54
CA GLU A 227 5.66 12.40 8.73
C GLU A 227 6.40 12.34 7.38
N THR A 228 5.70 12.09 6.28
CA THR A 228 6.32 12.01 4.96
C THR A 228 5.34 12.47 3.90
N LEU A 229 5.75 13.46 3.12
CA LEU A 229 5.04 13.95 1.93
C LEU A 229 5.96 13.85 0.72
N GLU A 230 5.59 13.06 -0.27
CA GLU A 230 6.35 12.93 -1.52
C GLU A 230 5.54 13.49 -2.69
N VAL A 231 5.97 14.62 -3.24
CA VAL A 231 5.27 15.41 -4.26
C VAL A 231 6.17 15.72 -5.47
N ALA A 232 7.23 14.91 -5.66
CA ALA A 232 8.15 15.06 -6.78
C ALA A 232 7.42 15.02 -8.14
N SER A 233 7.88 15.81 -9.10
CA SER A 233 7.32 15.92 -10.45
C SER A 233 5.84 16.34 -10.49
N CYS A 234 5.37 17.08 -9.48
CA CYS A 234 4.10 17.80 -9.53
C CYS A 234 4.34 19.23 -10.01
N SER A 235 4.18 19.45 -11.32
CA SER A 235 4.58 20.70 -11.99
C SER A 235 3.70 21.92 -11.68
N GLN A 236 2.55 21.73 -11.04
CA GLN A 236 1.63 22.82 -10.70
C GLN A 236 1.69 23.23 -9.21
N PHE A 237 2.61 22.66 -8.43
CA PHE A 237 2.92 23.18 -7.10
C PHE A 237 3.89 24.35 -7.19
N THR A 238 3.63 25.37 -6.39
CA THR A 238 4.43 26.60 -6.30
C THR A 238 4.88 26.86 -4.87
N ASP A 239 5.76 27.86 -4.71
CA ASP A 239 6.24 28.34 -3.41
C ASP A 239 5.11 28.70 -2.44
N ASN A 240 3.95 29.16 -2.93
CA ASN A 240 2.82 29.48 -2.07
C ASN A 240 2.26 28.24 -1.35
N GLY A 241 2.12 27.12 -2.07
CA GLY A 241 1.67 25.85 -1.50
C GLY A 241 2.65 25.31 -0.45
N PHE A 242 3.95 25.39 -0.72
CA PHE A 242 4.98 24.97 0.23
C PHE A 242 5.09 25.89 1.45
N GLN A 243 4.91 27.19 1.27
CA GLN A 243 4.81 28.14 2.40
C GLN A 243 3.60 27.83 3.29
N ALA A 244 2.46 27.44 2.71
CA ALA A 244 1.29 27.02 3.48
C ALA A 244 1.59 25.78 4.34
N LEU A 245 2.23 24.76 3.76
CA LEU A 245 2.72 23.58 4.50
C LEU A 245 3.66 23.97 5.64
N GLY A 246 4.60 24.90 5.38
CA GLY A 246 5.54 25.40 6.36
C GLY A 246 4.90 26.10 7.58
N ARG A 247 3.78 26.80 7.38
CA ARG A 247 3.08 27.57 8.43
C ARG A 247 2.18 26.71 9.30
N ALA A 248 1.48 25.74 8.71
CA ALA A 248 0.38 25.02 9.38
C ALA A 248 0.85 23.77 10.13
N CYS A 249 1.79 23.02 9.57
CA CYS A 249 2.53 22.04 10.35
C CYS A 249 3.43 22.85 11.31
N LYS A 250 3.43 22.55 12.62
CA LYS A 250 4.32 23.20 13.61
C LYS A 250 5.79 22.83 13.37
N PHE A 251 6.32 23.16 12.20
CA PHE A 251 7.73 23.16 11.86
C PHE A 251 8.38 24.32 12.62
N ASN A 252 8.44 24.19 13.95
CA ASN A 252 9.04 25.20 14.81
C ASN A 252 10.49 25.43 14.36
N THR A 253 10.68 26.56 13.68
CA THR A 253 11.93 27.28 13.48
C THR A 253 13.12 26.43 13.05
N VAL A 254 13.03 25.85 11.87
CA VAL A 254 14.14 26.04 10.92
C VAL A 254 13.50 26.73 9.73
N PRO A 255 14.03 27.85 9.22
CA PRO A 255 13.60 28.32 7.90
C PRO A 255 13.60 27.11 6.96
N LEU A 256 12.65 27.04 6.03
CA LEU A 256 12.71 26.16 4.85
C LEU A 256 13.97 26.53 4.05
N ASN A 257 15.14 26.26 4.61
CA ASN A 257 16.41 26.41 3.97
C ASN A 257 16.46 25.25 2.99
N LEU A 258 16.59 25.59 1.70
CA LEU A 258 16.96 24.65 0.66
C LEU A 258 18.21 23.89 1.13
N LEU A 259 18.04 22.69 1.67
CA LEU A 259 19.10 21.71 1.69
C LEU A 259 19.08 21.07 0.31
N ARG A 260 19.76 21.72 -0.65
CA ARG A 260 20.15 21.07 -1.89
C ARG A 260 21.00 19.86 -1.51
N ILE A 261 20.43 18.66 -1.59
CA ILE A 261 21.20 17.41 -1.57
C ILE A 261 21.36 17.00 -3.05
N GLY A 262 22.41 17.53 -3.69
CA GLY A 262 22.68 17.28 -5.12
C GLY A 262 21.85 18.15 -6.08
N THR A 263 21.42 17.58 -7.21
CA THR A 263 20.59 18.23 -8.24
C THR A 263 19.12 18.34 -7.86
N SER A 264 18.73 17.74 -6.75
CA SER A 264 17.38 17.67 -6.22
C SER A 264 17.21 18.67 -5.08
N VAL A 265 16.17 19.51 -5.15
CA VAL A 265 15.77 20.37 -4.04
C VAL A 265 14.94 19.50 -3.10
N ALA A 266 15.44 19.18 -1.92
CA ALA A 266 14.67 18.52 -0.87
C ALA A 266 14.35 19.56 0.22
N TYR A 267 13.07 19.78 0.52
CA TYR A 267 12.68 20.56 1.69
C TYR A 267 12.73 19.63 2.92
N LEU A 268 13.82 19.69 3.69
CA LEU A 268 13.87 19.06 5.01
C LEU A 268 13.19 19.98 6.03
N ALA A 269 11.91 19.73 6.29
CA ALA A 269 11.16 20.43 7.34
C ALA A 269 11.26 19.64 8.66
N VAL A 270 12.24 19.97 9.50
CA VAL A 270 12.35 19.39 10.84
C VAL A 270 11.36 20.09 11.76
N SER A 271 10.41 19.37 12.36
CA SER A 271 9.52 19.97 13.36
C SER A 271 10.19 20.06 14.72
N GLY A 272 10.08 21.21 15.40
CA GLY A 272 10.57 21.39 16.78
C GLY A 272 9.81 20.55 17.83
N SER A 273 8.91 19.65 17.41
CA SER A 273 8.27 18.63 18.27
C SER A 273 9.03 17.31 18.31
N GLY A 274 10.15 17.18 17.58
CA GLY A 274 10.91 15.93 17.45
C GLY A 274 10.29 14.93 16.46
N ARG A 275 9.18 15.28 15.80
CA ARG A 275 8.63 14.53 14.65
C ARG A 275 9.33 15.00 13.38
N PHE A 276 10.03 14.10 12.70
CA PHE A 276 10.63 14.36 11.40
C PHE A 276 9.53 14.35 10.34
N ALA A 277 9.40 15.42 9.56
CA ALA A 277 8.66 15.36 8.30
C ALA A 277 9.65 15.43 7.14
N SER A 278 9.67 14.41 6.29
CA SER A 278 10.44 14.45 5.04
C SER A 278 9.55 14.90 3.90
N ILE A 279 9.93 15.98 3.21
CA ILE A 279 9.23 16.46 2.02
C ILE A 279 10.15 16.25 0.80
N ASN A 280 9.74 15.37 -0.11
CA ASN A 280 10.43 15.18 -1.40
C ASN A 280 9.69 15.97 -2.49
N ILE A 281 10.39 16.91 -3.10
CA ILE A 281 9.88 17.92 -4.07
C ILE A 281 10.71 17.96 -5.35
N ASP A 282 11.42 16.88 -5.65
CA ASP A 282 12.28 16.79 -6.83
C ASP A 282 11.49 17.12 -8.11
N ASN A 283 12.04 18.01 -8.94
CA ASN A 283 11.41 18.48 -10.20
C ASN A 283 10.06 19.20 -10.05
N CYS A 284 9.74 19.77 -8.89
CA CYS A 284 8.70 20.81 -8.77
C CYS A 284 9.19 22.16 -9.31
N LEU A 285 8.28 23.00 -9.82
CA LEU A 285 8.59 24.38 -10.21
C LEU A 285 8.70 25.23 -8.94
N ILE A 286 9.92 25.47 -8.48
CA ILE A 286 10.23 26.35 -7.34
C ILE A 286 10.81 27.63 -7.92
N THR A 287 10.12 28.75 -7.73
CA THR A 287 10.45 30.06 -8.34
C THR A 287 10.75 31.11 -7.29
#